data_AF-A0A8H7T401-F1
#
_entry.id   AF-A0A8H7T401-F1
#
_cell.length_a   1.000
_cell.length_b   1.000
_cell.length_c   1.000
_cell.angle_alpha   90.00
_cell.angle_beta   90.00
_cell.angle_gamma   90.00
#
_symmetry.space_group_name_H-M   'P 1'
#
loop_
_entity.id
_entity.type
_entity.pdbx_description
1 polymer ?
#
loop_
_entity_poly.entity_id
_entity_poly.type
_entity_poly.pdbx_seq_one_letter_code
_entity_poly.pdbx_strand_id
1 'polypeptide(L)'
;MPETILSDSTGLAYRGKISRHSVFEPLKILVGPDAEEFLINEELICRQSRFFKTACRNLLTTGDIEISSEFIAITAPQSAGSEVIEQRYAQWEQLRRCYSLGDELLAPAFKNATMDCLITVSDYLITDHNVFPCRMVQELEIIYESTHPRSGLRMLVVDLAIKCMGIESFSDLDMSRPCLAEFCSEMLGRVSTLLRDCMDDDDLDTLDLAYPWDIDSSEYHYELTIV
;
A
#
# COMPACT_ATOMS: atom_id res chain seq x y z
N MET A 1 -37.16 7.42 -35.16
CA MET A 1 -36.15 8.42 -34.73
C MET A 1 -34.91 8.23 -35.59
N PRO A 2 -34.15 9.29 -35.92
CA PRO A 2 -33.12 9.22 -36.94
C PRO A 2 -31.82 8.57 -36.40
N GLU A 3 -31.23 7.69 -37.18
CA GLU A 3 -29.88 7.18 -36.95
C GLU A 3 -28.85 8.17 -37.51
N THR A 4 -27.98 8.69 -36.65
CA THR A 4 -26.89 9.58 -37.07
C THR A 4 -25.70 8.76 -37.57
N ILE A 5 -25.61 8.57 -38.89
CA ILE A 5 -24.44 7.96 -39.52
C ILE A 5 -23.35 9.02 -39.66
N LEU A 6 -22.27 8.89 -38.88
CA LEU A 6 -21.02 9.58 -39.12
C LEU A 6 -20.11 8.66 -39.94
N SER A 7 -19.92 8.99 -41.21
CA SER A 7 -18.97 8.31 -42.09
C SER A 7 -17.60 8.96 -42.00
N ASP A 8 -16.60 8.23 -41.52
CA ASP A 8 -15.19 8.60 -41.67
C ASP A 8 -14.47 7.60 -42.58
N SER A 9 -13.54 8.09 -43.39
CA SER A 9 -13.10 7.47 -44.64
C SER A 9 -11.69 6.85 -44.56
N THR A 10 -11.40 6.16 -43.45
CA THR A 10 -10.18 5.36 -43.29
C THR A 10 -10.51 3.89 -43.08
N GLY A 11 -10.23 3.07 -44.11
CA GLY A 11 -10.61 1.65 -44.19
C GLY A 11 -9.76 0.72 -43.33
N LEU A 12 -9.78 0.90 -42.00
CA LEU A 12 -9.16 -0.01 -41.03
C LEU A 12 -10.18 -0.38 -39.95
N ALA A 13 -10.93 -1.44 -40.21
CA ALA A 13 -11.91 -1.98 -39.28
C ALA A 13 -11.21 -2.64 -38.08
N TYR A 14 -10.83 -1.83 -37.08
CA TYR A 14 -10.42 -2.32 -35.77
C TYR A 14 -11.60 -3.00 -35.09
N ARG A 15 -11.67 -4.33 -35.26
CA ARG A 15 -12.62 -5.19 -34.56
C ARG A 15 -12.16 -5.36 -33.11
N GLY A 16 -12.26 -4.28 -32.34
CA GLY A 16 -11.97 -4.23 -30.91
C GLY A 16 -12.84 -5.23 -30.17
N LYS A 17 -12.32 -6.44 -29.94
CA LYS A 17 -12.84 -7.32 -28.90
C LYS A 17 -12.55 -6.63 -27.57
N ILE A 18 -13.52 -5.88 -27.08
CA ILE A 18 -13.57 -5.51 -25.66
C ILE A 18 -13.74 -6.84 -24.91
N SER A 19 -12.61 -7.42 -24.51
CA SER A 19 -12.60 -8.51 -23.56
C SER A 19 -13.14 -7.93 -22.26
N ARG A 20 -14.41 -8.22 -21.97
CA ARG A 20 -14.98 -7.98 -20.65
C ARG A 20 -14.10 -8.75 -19.68
N HIS A 21 -13.22 -8.05 -18.98
CA HIS A 21 -12.45 -8.66 -17.92
C HIS A 21 -13.47 -9.13 -16.90
N SER A 22 -13.46 -10.43 -16.62
CA SER A 22 -14.26 -10.97 -15.53
C SER A 22 -13.83 -10.23 -14.28
N VAL A 23 -14.79 -9.67 -13.54
CA VAL A 23 -14.50 -9.10 -12.22
C VAL A 23 -14.28 -10.31 -11.33
N PHE A 24 -13.02 -10.74 -11.23
CA PHE A 24 -12.64 -11.87 -10.40
C PHE A 24 -12.82 -11.52 -8.94
N GLU A 25 -13.33 -12.49 -8.20
CA GLU A 25 -13.62 -12.34 -6.78
C GLU A 25 -12.32 -12.30 -5.97
N PRO A 26 -12.27 -11.54 -4.86
CA PRO A 26 -11.16 -11.64 -3.94
C PRO A 26 -11.14 -13.04 -3.31
N LEU A 27 -9.99 -13.71 -3.40
CA LEU A 27 -9.68 -14.90 -2.63
C LEU A 27 -9.78 -14.57 -1.14
N LYS A 28 -10.70 -15.23 -0.46
CA LYS A 28 -10.86 -15.16 0.98
C LYS A 28 -9.93 -16.16 1.67
N ILE A 29 -8.97 -15.65 2.44
CA ILE A 29 -8.03 -16.43 3.23
C ILE A 29 -8.39 -16.26 4.70
N LEU A 30 -8.44 -17.37 5.45
CA LEU A 30 -8.65 -17.37 6.90
C LEU A 30 -7.30 -17.60 7.58
N VAL A 31 -6.92 -16.71 8.49
CA VAL A 31 -5.60 -16.75 9.18
C VAL A 31 -5.79 -16.83 10.69
N GLY A 32 -4.90 -17.56 11.37
CA GLY A 32 -4.89 -17.67 12.83
C GLY A 32 -5.99 -18.56 13.43
N PRO A 33 -6.04 -18.67 14.77
CA PRO A 33 -7.00 -19.50 15.48
C PRO A 33 -8.43 -18.94 15.44
N ASP A 34 -8.56 -17.62 15.33
CA ASP A 34 -9.85 -16.91 15.27
C ASP A 34 -10.42 -16.80 13.84
N ALA A 35 -9.72 -17.37 12.85
CA ALA A 35 -10.07 -17.34 11.44
C ALA A 35 -10.30 -15.90 10.91
N GLU A 36 -9.36 -14.99 11.17
CA GLU A 36 -9.41 -13.62 10.65
C GLU A 36 -9.45 -13.64 9.11
N GLU A 37 -10.36 -12.86 8.53
CA GLU A 37 -10.67 -12.91 7.11
C GLU A 37 -9.85 -11.88 6.32
N PHE A 38 -9.02 -12.37 5.40
CA PHE A 38 -8.24 -11.56 4.46
C PHE A 38 -8.81 -11.75 3.06
N LEU A 39 -9.34 -10.68 2.49
CA LEU A 39 -9.67 -10.61 1.07
C LEU A 39 -8.40 -10.23 0.30
N ILE A 40 -8.04 -10.97 -0.76
CA ILE A 40 -6.84 -10.74 -1.60
C ILE A 40 -7.15 -11.06 -3.06
N ASN A 41 -6.58 -10.34 -4.03
CA ASN A 41 -6.69 -10.72 -5.45
C ASN A 41 -6.01 -12.09 -5.73
N GLU A 42 -6.77 -13.10 -6.18
CA GLU A 42 -6.26 -14.47 -6.40
C GLU A 42 -5.11 -14.51 -7.43
N GLU A 43 -5.27 -13.82 -8.56
CA GLU A 43 -4.28 -13.83 -9.64
C GLU A 43 -2.95 -13.24 -9.15
N LEU A 44 -3.00 -12.14 -8.39
CA LEU A 44 -1.83 -11.48 -7.83
C LEU A 44 -1.06 -12.42 -6.88
N ILE A 45 -1.74 -13.01 -5.90
CA ILE A 45 -1.09 -13.88 -4.92
C ILE A 45 -0.64 -15.22 -5.52
N CYS A 46 -1.38 -15.77 -6.50
CA CYS A 46 -0.94 -16.95 -7.26
C CYS A 46 0.20 -16.65 -8.24
N ARG A 47 0.34 -15.41 -8.72
CA ARG A 47 1.48 -14.99 -9.53
C ARG A 47 2.74 -14.85 -8.69
N GLN A 48 2.61 -14.39 -7.44
CA GLN A 48 3.73 -14.04 -6.54
C GLN A 48 4.13 -15.14 -5.56
N SER A 49 3.21 -16.04 -5.17
CA SER A 49 3.48 -17.14 -4.25
C SER A 49 3.24 -18.50 -4.89
N ARG A 50 4.28 -19.34 -4.94
CA ARG A 50 4.17 -20.74 -5.39
C ARG A 50 3.26 -21.58 -4.50
N PHE A 51 3.15 -21.23 -3.22
CA PHE A 51 2.24 -21.89 -2.28
C PHE A 51 0.78 -21.66 -2.69
N PHE A 52 0.35 -20.41 -2.80
CA PHE A 52 -1.02 -20.08 -3.23
C PHE A 52 -1.31 -20.57 -4.65
N LYS A 53 -0.35 -20.43 -5.58
CA LYS A 53 -0.45 -21.01 -6.93
C LYS A 53 -0.71 -22.51 -6.93
N THR A 54 -0.29 -23.23 -5.90
CA THR A 54 -0.52 -24.68 -5.75
C THR A 54 -1.82 -24.97 -5.00
N ALA A 55 -2.12 -24.21 -3.94
CA ALA A 55 -3.34 -24.36 -3.15
C ALA A 55 -4.61 -23.99 -3.95
N CYS A 56 -4.65 -22.81 -4.57
CA CYS A 56 -5.77 -22.33 -5.36
C CYS A 56 -6.01 -23.18 -6.62
N ARG A 57 -4.96 -23.82 -7.15
CA ARG A 57 -5.07 -24.76 -8.29
C ARG A 57 -6.01 -25.94 -8.01
N ASN A 58 -6.15 -26.32 -6.74
CA ASN A 58 -7.08 -27.37 -6.32
C ASN A 58 -8.49 -26.81 -6.09
N LEU A 59 -8.65 -25.59 -5.54
CA LEU A 59 -9.97 -24.94 -5.41
C LEU A 59 -10.67 -24.78 -6.77
N LEU A 60 -9.91 -24.42 -7.81
CA LEU A 60 -10.43 -24.30 -9.19
C LEU A 60 -10.94 -25.63 -9.78
N THR A 61 -10.67 -26.78 -9.14
CA THR A 61 -11.24 -28.08 -9.54
C THR A 61 -12.52 -28.47 -8.79
N THR A 62 -12.86 -27.79 -7.69
CA THR A 62 -14.05 -28.09 -6.87
C THR A 62 -15.29 -27.24 -7.21
N GLY A 63 -15.13 -26.12 -7.93
CA GLY A 63 -16.24 -25.56 -8.73
C GLY A 63 -17.35 -24.81 -7.99
N ASP A 64 -17.04 -24.16 -6.87
CA ASP A 64 -17.88 -23.11 -6.25
C ASP A 64 -17.05 -21.82 -6.16
N ILE A 65 -17.65 -20.67 -6.51
CA ILE A 65 -17.35 -19.28 -6.07
C ILE A 65 -18.27 -18.29 -6.85
N GLU A 66 -19.07 -17.52 -6.09
CA GLU A 66 -19.98 -16.41 -6.50
C GLU A 66 -20.23 -15.49 -5.27
N ILE A 67 -20.29 -14.14 -5.28
CA ILE A 67 -19.82 -13.07 -6.20
C ILE A 67 -19.32 -11.89 -5.30
N SER A 68 -18.12 -11.33 -5.51
CA SER A 68 -17.74 -10.00 -4.95
C SER A 68 -16.75 -9.19 -5.82
N SER A 69 -16.94 -7.86 -5.83
CA SER A 69 -16.21 -6.88 -6.66
C SER A 69 -15.21 -5.99 -5.88
N GLU A 70 -14.87 -6.36 -4.64
CA GLU A 70 -14.30 -5.42 -3.66
C GLU A 70 -12.83 -5.01 -3.86
N PHE A 71 -12.03 -5.73 -4.66
CA PHE A 71 -10.58 -5.45 -4.72
C PHE A 71 -10.11 -4.42 -5.77
N ILE A 72 -10.91 -4.14 -6.81
CA ILE A 72 -10.46 -3.31 -7.96
C ILE A 72 -11.51 -2.27 -8.40
N ALA A 73 -12.74 -2.30 -7.87
CA ALA A 73 -13.82 -1.39 -8.28
C ALA A 73 -13.70 0.07 -7.76
N ILE A 74 -12.51 0.54 -7.37
CA ILE A 74 -12.24 1.96 -7.07
C ILE A 74 -11.77 2.70 -8.33
N THR A 75 -12.54 2.57 -9.41
CA THR A 75 -12.42 3.41 -10.62
C THR A 75 -13.65 4.30 -10.71
N ALA A 76 -13.45 5.59 -10.38
CA ALA A 76 -14.45 6.66 -10.26
C ALA A 76 -15.46 6.52 -9.08
N PRO A 77 -15.15 7.07 -7.88
CA PRO A 77 -16.16 7.24 -6.84
C PRO A 77 -17.25 8.24 -7.29
N GLN A 78 -18.52 7.88 -7.08
CA GLN A 78 -19.67 8.79 -7.19
C GLN A 78 -20.13 9.33 -5.82
N SER A 79 -19.41 8.99 -4.76
CA SER A 79 -19.68 9.35 -3.36
C SER A 79 -19.13 10.74 -2.99
N ALA A 80 -19.62 11.29 -1.89
CA ALA A 80 -19.11 12.54 -1.34
C ALA A 80 -17.68 12.37 -0.78
N GLY A 81 -16.83 13.40 -0.86
CA GLY A 81 -15.39 13.29 -0.59
C GLY A 81 -15.01 12.62 0.73
N SER A 82 -15.76 12.84 1.82
CA SER A 82 -15.49 12.22 3.12
C SER A 82 -15.61 10.69 3.11
N GLU A 83 -16.47 10.12 2.27
CA GLU A 83 -16.66 8.66 2.17
C GLU A 83 -15.48 8.02 1.41
N VAL A 84 -14.90 8.74 0.45
CA VAL A 84 -13.72 8.30 -0.31
C VAL A 84 -12.49 8.25 0.59
N ILE A 85 -12.30 9.21 1.50
CA ILE A 85 -11.17 9.24 2.43
C ILE A 85 -11.24 8.05 3.39
N GLU A 86 -12.40 7.78 4.00
CA GLU A 86 -12.58 6.64 4.90
C GLU A 86 -12.38 5.30 4.18
N GLN A 87 -12.81 5.17 2.92
CA GLN A 87 -12.53 4.00 2.09
C GLN A 87 -11.01 3.80 1.89
N ARG A 88 -10.24 4.88 1.73
CA ARG A 88 -8.77 4.81 1.58
C ARG A 88 -8.06 4.49 2.88
N TYR A 89 -8.54 4.96 4.03
CA TYR A 89 -8.04 4.51 5.33
C TYR A 89 -8.28 3.01 5.54
N ALA A 90 -9.49 2.51 5.24
CA ALA A 90 -9.79 1.08 5.31
C ALA A 90 -8.89 0.26 4.37
N GLN A 91 -8.66 0.75 3.15
CA GLN A 91 -7.74 0.13 2.19
C GLN A 91 -6.29 0.12 2.71
N TRP A 92 -5.81 1.22 3.30
CA TRP A 92 -4.45 1.32 3.83
C TRP A 92 -4.23 0.35 5.01
N GLU A 93 -5.17 0.28 5.95
CA GLU A 93 -5.13 -0.68 7.07
C GLU A 93 -5.18 -2.14 6.58
N GLN A 94 -5.99 -2.45 5.57
CA GLN A 94 -6.01 -3.78 4.97
C GLN A 94 -4.68 -4.14 4.30
N LEU A 95 -4.07 -3.20 3.56
CA LEU A 95 -2.76 -3.39 2.96
C LEU A 95 -1.66 -3.54 4.02
N ARG A 96 -1.73 -2.80 5.13
CA ARG A 96 -0.82 -2.94 6.27
C ARG A 96 -0.87 -4.37 6.83
N ARG A 97 -2.06 -4.94 7.02
CA ARG A 97 -2.24 -6.35 7.44
C ARG A 97 -1.71 -7.33 6.38
N CYS A 98 -1.96 -7.09 5.10
CA CYS A 98 -1.43 -7.90 4.01
C CYS A 98 0.11 -7.89 3.97
N TYR A 99 0.76 -6.78 4.33
CA TYR A 99 2.20 -6.68 4.39
C TYR A 99 2.79 -7.57 5.51
N SER A 100 2.20 -7.54 6.71
CA SER A 100 2.57 -8.45 7.81
C SER A 100 2.31 -9.92 7.44
N LEU A 101 1.17 -10.23 6.81
CA LEU A 101 0.87 -11.57 6.30
C LEU A 101 1.91 -12.03 5.25
N GLY A 102 2.46 -11.10 4.45
CA GLY A 102 3.54 -11.39 3.50
C GLY A 102 4.85 -11.84 4.17
N ASP A 103 5.14 -11.35 5.38
CA ASP A 103 6.25 -11.85 6.22
C ASP A 103 5.95 -13.25 6.77
N GLU A 104 4.77 -13.47 7.37
CA GLU A 104 4.37 -14.78 7.90
C GLU A 104 4.39 -15.90 6.85
N LEU A 105 3.99 -15.56 5.61
CA LEU A 105 3.99 -16.46 4.47
C LEU A 105 5.37 -16.66 3.81
N LEU A 106 6.40 -15.93 4.26
CA LEU A 106 7.72 -15.86 3.61
C LEU A 106 7.60 -15.55 2.10
N ALA A 107 6.72 -14.61 1.76
CA ALA A 107 6.30 -14.32 0.39
C ALA A 107 6.76 -12.91 -0.05
N PRO A 108 8.08 -12.68 -0.26
CA PRO A 108 8.63 -11.33 -0.49
C PRO A 108 8.02 -10.65 -1.73
N ALA A 109 7.73 -11.38 -2.80
CA ALA A 109 7.09 -10.80 -3.98
C ALA A 109 5.65 -10.31 -3.72
N PHE A 110 4.92 -10.90 -2.77
CA PHE A 110 3.59 -10.44 -2.35
C PHE A 110 3.70 -9.26 -1.37
N LYS A 111 4.64 -9.34 -0.44
CA LYS A 111 4.98 -8.25 0.49
C LYS A 111 5.38 -6.96 -0.25
N ASN A 112 6.26 -7.06 -1.25
CA ASN A 112 6.73 -5.94 -2.05
C ASN A 112 5.60 -5.32 -2.90
N ALA A 113 4.75 -6.13 -3.54
CA ALA A 113 3.59 -5.59 -4.26
C ALA A 113 2.54 -4.97 -3.33
N THR A 114 2.45 -5.45 -2.09
CA THR A 114 1.63 -4.79 -1.05
C THR A 114 2.24 -3.46 -0.64
N MET A 115 3.58 -3.34 -0.58
CA MET A 115 4.30 -2.08 -0.36
C MET A 115 4.04 -1.07 -1.50
N ASP A 116 4.11 -1.48 -2.76
CA ASP A 116 3.79 -0.62 -3.90
C ASP A 116 2.36 -0.04 -3.80
N CYS A 117 1.40 -0.87 -3.37
CA CYS A 117 0.03 -0.43 -3.09
C CYS A 117 -0.07 0.51 -1.88
N LEU A 118 0.69 0.28 -0.80
CA LEU A 118 0.74 1.16 0.36
C LEU A 118 1.26 2.54 -0.01
N ILE A 119 2.33 2.64 -0.80
CA ILE A 119 2.87 3.89 -1.31
C ILE A 119 1.80 4.62 -2.13
N THR A 120 1.15 3.92 -3.08
CA THR A 120 0.09 4.48 -3.93
C THR A 120 -1.12 5.02 -3.15
N VAL A 121 -1.54 4.33 -2.08
CA VAL A 121 -2.66 4.80 -1.24
C VAL A 121 -2.21 5.95 -0.31
N SER A 122 -0.94 5.93 0.12
CA SER A 122 -0.38 6.99 0.96
C SER A 122 -0.22 8.30 0.20
N ASP A 123 0.24 8.26 -1.06
CA ASP A 123 0.26 9.40 -1.99
C ASP A 123 -1.11 10.09 -2.00
N TYR A 124 -2.16 9.38 -2.43
CA TYR A 124 -3.52 9.93 -2.46
C TYR A 124 -3.99 10.52 -1.12
N LEU A 125 -3.69 9.88 0.02
CA LEU A 125 -4.08 10.43 1.34
C LEU A 125 -3.37 11.75 1.66
N ILE A 126 -2.16 11.96 1.15
CA ILE A 126 -1.31 13.11 1.51
C ILE A 126 -1.39 14.22 0.47
N THR A 127 -1.32 13.91 -0.82
CA THR A 127 -1.33 14.91 -1.89
C THR A 127 -2.72 15.47 -2.17
N ASP A 128 -3.76 14.63 -2.22
CA ASP A 128 -5.14 15.09 -2.41
C ASP A 128 -5.80 15.62 -1.12
N HIS A 129 -5.48 15.04 0.05
CA HIS A 129 -6.22 15.30 1.31
C HIS A 129 -5.38 15.85 2.47
N ASN A 130 -4.04 15.86 2.37
CA ASN A 130 -3.12 16.30 3.43
C ASN A 130 -3.39 15.61 4.79
N VAL A 131 -3.63 14.29 4.77
CA VAL A 131 -3.83 13.49 5.97
C VAL A 131 -2.81 12.35 6.07
N PHE A 132 -2.33 12.11 7.30
CA PHE A 132 -1.40 11.01 7.56
C PHE A 132 -2.14 9.66 7.64
N PRO A 133 -1.61 8.56 7.06
CA PRO A 133 -2.32 7.28 7.03
C PRO A 133 -2.57 6.60 8.39
N CYS A 134 -1.72 6.82 9.40
CA CYS A 134 -1.98 6.34 10.77
C CYS A 134 -2.72 7.42 11.55
N ARG A 135 -4.03 7.25 11.74
CA ARG A 135 -4.91 8.16 12.48
C ARG A 135 -4.71 8.10 14.00
N MET A 136 -4.19 6.98 14.51
CA MET A 136 -4.07 6.71 15.94
C MET A 136 -2.66 6.25 16.31
N VAL A 137 -2.20 6.65 17.50
CA VAL A 137 -0.89 6.23 18.05
C VAL A 137 -0.79 4.70 18.13
N GLN A 138 -1.89 4.02 18.40
CA GLN A 138 -1.99 2.55 18.43
C GLN A 138 -1.66 1.90 17.08
N GLU A 139 -1.90 2.57 15.95
CA GLU A 139 -1.57 2.02 14.63
C GLU A 139 -0.04 2.03 14.41
N LEU A 140 0.67 3.07 14.88
CA LEU A 140 2.14 3.11 14.90
C LEU A 140 2.70 2.02 15.81
N GLU A 141 2.12 1.83 17.00
CA GLU A 141 2.52 0.78 17.94
C GLU A 141 2.37 -0.61 17.32
N ILE A 142 1.24 -0.90 16.70
CA ILE A 142 1.01 -2.16 15.98
C ILE A 142 2.05 -2.35 14.87
N ILE A 143 2.41 -1.32 14.11
CA ILE A 143 3.43 -1.42 13.05
C ILE A 143 4.80 -1.78 13.63
N TYR A 144 5.22 -1.11 14.72
CA TYR A 144 6.52 -1.38 15.34
C TYR A 144 6.54 -2.72 16.08
N GLU A 145 5.45 -3.14 16.71
CA GLU A 145 5.35 -4.42 17.42
C GLU A 145 5.22 -5.62 16.45
N SER A 146 4.58 -5.46 15.28
CA SER A 146 4.34 -6.55 14.30
C SER A 146 5.35 -6.65 13.16
N THR A 147 6.33 -5.74 13.06
CA THR A 147 7.35 -5.76 12.00
C THR A 147 8.78 -5.75 12.55
N HIS A 148 9.71 -6.33 11.79
CA HIS A 148 11.12 -6.25 12.11
C HIS A 148 11.67 -4.81 12.01
N PRO A 149 12.69 -4.45 12.82
CA PRO A 149 13.45 -3.21 12.63
C PRO A 149 13.98 -3.09 11.20
N ARG A 150 13.96 -1.86 10.66
CA ARG A 150 14.28 -1.58 9.23
C ARG A 150 13.41 -2.30 8.20
N SER A 151 12.21 -2.77 8.56
CA SER A 151 11.26 -3.20 7.54
C SER A 151 10.80 -2.00 6.70
N GLY A 152 10.55 -2.22 5.41
CA GLY A 152 10.08 -1.17 4.49
C GLY A 152 8.83 -0.43 4.97
N LEU A 153 7.93 -1.09 5.71
CA LEU A 153 6.75 -0.44 6.31
C LEU A 153 7.12 0.56 7.41
N ARG A 154 8.11 0.27 8.26
CA ARG A 154 8.61 1.26 9.23
C ARG A 154 9.27 2.43 8.52
N MET A 155 10.12 2.16 7.52
CA MET A 155 10.77 3.18 6.70
C MET A 155 9.76 4.10 6.01
N LEU A 156 8.73 3.51 5.38
CA LEU A 156 7.63 4.25 4.76
C LEU A 156 6.92 5.14 5.79
N VAL A 157 6.50 4.58 6.93
CA VAL A 157 5.80 5.34 7.98
C VAL A 157 6.64 6.50 8.52
N VAL A 158 7.96 6.32 8.66
CA VAL A 158 8.90 7.39 9.05
C VAL A 158 9.02 8.46 7.97
N ASP A 159 9.24 8.09 6.71
CA ASP A 159 9.40 9.06 5.61
C ASP A 159 8.08 9.85 5.38
N LEU A 160 6.92 9.19 5.48
CA LEU A 160 5.60 9.83 5.46
C LEU A 160 5.42 10.78 6.67
N ALA A 161 5.86 10.39 7.87
CA ALA A 161 5.72 11.20 9.08
C ALA A 161 6.49 12.52 8.98
N ILE A 162 7.74 12.46 8.50
CA ILE A 162 8.61 13.62 8.25
C ILE A 162 7.94 14.59 7.27
N LYS A 163 7.27 14.04 6.23
CA LYS A 163 6.61 14.81 5.18
C LYS A 163 5.28 15.43 5.58
N CYS A 164 4.45 14.74 6.36
CA CYS A 164 3.06 15.14 6.57
C CYS A 164 2.83 15.97 7.83
N MET A 165 3.48 15.60 8.93
CA MET A 165 3.03 16.02 10.26
C MET A 165 3.92 17.11 10.87
N GLY A 166 5.12 17.30 10.33
CA GLY A 166 6.15 18.12 10.97
C GLY A 166 6.60 17.53 12.31
N ILE A 167 7.69 18.05 12.87
CA ILE A 167 8.24 17.53 14.13
C ILE A 167 7.30 17.84 15.32
N GLU A 168 6.53 18.93 15.23
CA GLU A 168 5.67 19.43 16.32
C GLU A 168 4.52 18.48 16.67
N SER A 169 3.98 17.74 15.70
CA SER A 169 2.84 16.81 15.92
C SER A 169 3.18 15.59 16.80
N PHE A 170 4.45 15.39 17.13
CA PHE A 170 4.94 14.26 17.91
C PHE A 170 5.32 14.61 19.36
N SER A 171 5.09 15.84 19.82
CA SER A 171 5.37 16.25 21.21
C SER A 171 4.66 15.41 22.26
N ASP A 172 3.50 14.85 21.89
CA ASP A 172 2.57 14.18 22.79
C ASP A 172 2.70 12.65 22.75
N LEU A 173 3.68 12.11 22.01
CA LEU A 173 3.96 10.67 22.00
C LEU A 173 4.50 10.20 23.35
N ASP A 174 3.94 9.11 23.87
CA ASP A 174 4.40 8.49 25.11
C ASP A 174 5.73 7.76 24.89
N MET A 175 6.82 8.50 25.03
CA MET A 175 8.20 8.02 24.93
C MET A 175 8.58 7.00 26.03
N SER A 176 7.69 6.70 27.00
CA SER A 176 7.88 5.55 27.89
C SER A 176 7.58 4.21 27.20
N ARG A 177 6.84 4.23 26.08
CA ARG A 177 6.58 3.06 25.24
C ARG A 177 7.75 2.80 24.28
N PRO A 178 8.42 1.63 24.34
CA PRO A 178 9.62 1.37 23.55
C PRO A 178 9.42 1.50 22.03
N CYS A 179 8.27 1.08 21.51
CA CYS A 179 7.93 1.17 20.08
C CYS A 179 7.82 2.62 19.58
N LEU A 180 7.20 3.52 20.36
CA LEU A 180 7.13 4.95 20.03
C LEU A 180 8.48 5.64 20.17
N ALA A 181 9.28 5.26 21.18
CA ALA A 181 10.64 5.75 21.33
C ALA A 181 11.55 5.31 20.17
N GLU A 182 11.38 4.09 19.66
CA GLU A 182 12.08 3.58 18.46
C GLU A 182 11.67 4.36 17.20
N PHE A 183 10.36 4.57 16.97
CA PHE A 183 9.84 5.40 15.88
C PHE A 183 10.42 6.82 15.89
N CYS A 184 10.35 7.51 17.04
CA CYS A 184 10.93 8.85 17.19
C CYS A 184 12.45 8.87 16.95
N SER A 185 13.16 7.82 17.39
CA SER A 185 14.59 7.68 17.16
C SER A 185 14.93 7.49 15.68
N GLU A 186 14.18 6.66 14.96
CA GLU A 186 14.34 6.46 13.51
C GLU A 186 14.02 7.75 12.74
N MET A 187 12.92 8.43 13.07
CA MET A 187 12.52 9.71 12.48
C MET A 187 13.57 10.81 12.69
N LEU A 188 14.02 11.03 13.93
CA LEU A 188 15.05 12.03 14.23
C LEU A 188 16.39 11.67 13.58
N GLY A 189 16.74 10.39 13.48
CA GLY A 189 17.94 9.93 12.77
C GLY A 189 17.88 10.22 11.26
N ARG A 190 16.72 10.00 10.65
CA ARG A 190 16.45 10.28 9.22
C ARG A 190 16.51 11.79 8.94
N VAL A 191 15.82 12.61 9.72
CA VAL A 191 15.91 14.09 9.65
C VAL A 191 17.35 14.59 9.85
N SER A 192 18.10 14.01 10.81
CA SER A 192 19.50 14.39 11.06
C SER A 192 20.45 14.01 9.93
N THR A 193 20.10 13.02 9.10
CA THR A 193 20.84 12.66 7.90
C THR A 193 20.55 13.68 6.80
N LEU A 194 19.27 13.91 6.51
CA LEU A 194 18.82 14.88 5.50
C LEU A 194 19.37 16.30 5.75
N LEU A 195 19.37 16.77 7.00
CA LEU A 195 19.95 18.05 7.38
C LEU A 195 21.47 18.11 7.20
N ARG A 196 22.18 16.99 7.31
CA ARG A 196 23.63 16.93 7.07
C ARG A 196 23.94 17.00 5.59
N ASP A 197 23.21 16.24 4.78
CA ASP A 197 23.39 16.19 3.34
C ASP A 197 23.18 17.59 2.73
N CYS A 198 22.20 18.36 3.22
CA CYS A 198 21.98 19.75 2.82
C CYS A 198 22.96 20.79 3.41
N MET A 199 23.85 20.42 4.34
CA MET A 199 24.90 21.33 4.83
C MET A 199 26.19 21.26 4.01
N ASP A 200 26.36 20.22 3.19
CA ASP A 200 27.51 20.06 2.29
C ASP A 200 27.29 20.75 0.92
N ASP A 201 26.04 21.12 0.58
CA ASP A 201 25.67 21.93 -0.58
C ASP A 201 25.46 23.41 -0.20
N ASP A 202 26.11 24.34 -0.92
CA ASP A 202 26.01 25.80 -0.68
C ASP A 202 24.61 26.42 -0.97
N ASP A 203 23.64 25.63 -1.43
CA ASP A 203 22.34 26.07 -1.96
C ASP A 203 21.17 25.77 -0.98
N LEU A 204 21.20 26.45 0.17
CA LEU A 204 20.31 26.21 1.32
C LEU A 204 18.81 26.54 1.09
N ASP A 205 18.44 27.14 -0.05
CA ASP A 205 17.11 27.73 -0.23
C ASP A 205 15.99 26.71 -0.50
N THR A 206 16.30 25.43 -0.80
CA THR A 206 15.26 24.38 -0.95
C THR A 206 15.69 23.01 -0.42
N LEU A 207 15.21 22.66 0.78
CA LEU A 207 15.23 21.29 1.32
C LEU A 207 14.20 20.41 0.58
N ASP A 208 14.51 20.05 -0.67
CA ASP A 208 13.65 19.18 -1.50
C ASP A 208 13.79 17.72 -1.07
N LEU A 209 13.15 17.40 0.05
CA LEU A 209 12.98 16.02 0.49
C LEU A 209 12.16 15.28 -0.57
N ALA A 210 12.63 14.15 -1.09
CA ALA A 210 11.79 13.30 -1.94
C ALA A 210 10.60 12.75 -1.12
N TYR A 211 9.40 12.65 -1.72
CA TYR A 211 8.31 11.89 -1.10
C TYR A 211 8.50 10.38 -1.39
N PRO A 212 7.89 9.47 -0.60
CA PRO A 212 8.03 8.02 -0.82
C PRO A 212 7.59 7.50 -2.20
N TRP A 213 6.79 8.26 -2.94
CA TRP A 213 6.39 7.97 -4.32
C TRP A 213 7.30 8.60 -5.40
N ASP A 214 8.20 9.51 -5.02
CA ASP A 214 9.27 10.04 -5.89
C ASP A 214 10.55 9.18 -5.82
N ILE A 215 10.67 8.36 -4.77
CA ILE A 215 11.75 7.40 -4.55
C ILE A 215 11.42 6.08 -5.28
N ASP A 216 12.43 5.36 -5.75
CA ASP A 216 12.23 4.01 -6.30
C ASP A 216 11.65 3.10 -5.20
N SER A 217 10.48 2.48 -5.45
CA SER A 217 9.79 1.70 -4.42
C SER A 217 10.60 0.49 -3.93
N SER A 218 11.63 0.06 -4.68
CA SER A 218 12.58 -0.96 -4.24
C SER A 218 13.34 -0.60 -2.95
N GLU A 219 13.51 0.67 -2.61
CA GLU A 219 14.08 1.11 -1.32
C GLU A 219 13.22 0.68 -0.11
N TYR A 220 11.92 0.43 -0.33
CA TYR A 220 10.98 -0.11 0.66
C TYR A 220 10.72 -1.62 0.49
N HIS A 221 11.32 -2.28 -0.51
CA HIS A 221 11.13 -3.69 -0.78
C HIS A 221 11.98 -4.55 0.16
N TYR A 222 11.50 -5.76 0.45
CA TYR A 222 12.27 -6.72 1.22
C TYR A 222 13.31 -7.41 0.34
N GLU A 223 14.58 -7.05 0.53
CA GLU A 223 15.71 -7.80 -0.02
C GLU A 223 15.98 -9.05 0.82
N LEU A 224 15.92 -10.23 0.19
CA LEU A 224 16.49 -11.45 0.76
C LEU A 224 18.02 -11.37 0.76
N THR A 225 18.58 -10.76 1.80
CA THR A 225 20.02 -10.85 2.07
C THR A 225 20.34 -12.31 2.44
N ILE A 226 20.85 -13.07 1.47
CA ILE A 226 21.33 -14.44 1.72
C ILE A 226 22.65 -14.33 2.50
N VAL A 227 22.56 -14.55 3.81
CA VAL A 227 23.70 -14.62 4.75
C VAL A 227 24.33 -16.01 4.74
#